data_AF-A0AAV6QKW9-F1
#
_entry.id   AF-A0AAV6QKW9-F1
#
_cell.length_a   1.000
_cell.length_b   1.000
_cell.length_c   1.000
_cell.angle_alpha   90.00
_cell.angle_beta   90.00
_cell.angle_gamma   90.00
#
_symmetry.space_group_name_H-M   'P 1'
#
loop_
_entity.id
_entity.type
_entity.pdbx_description
1 polymer ?
#
loop_
_entity_poly.entity_id
_entity_poly.type
_entity_poly.pdbx_seq_one_letter_code
_entity_poly.pdbx_strand_id
1 'polypeptide(L)'
;MSNQRTAKTLIITDDEEMQPGELNPFSFREFLRWKNEDLDQDQEHQEHQALSEGMFDVGTSTIDSDVRSHFFREPSLAPREEEEEGWGRSFQSGVDSTSSLYTEEEDDDEEETRFSSKPDDQQRGEGGGGGGGENYEGDDETSMAEPGTSLRRRSGRNSHIQQVKEENMLLKRTIRELQRSSDANERRVVELTEELLHRRRKEEKEAQDLENMVQSVEQNLHLMTKRAMKAENCVSKLKAELQQLQVEVDLLRSENDSLKAAESQVIMTMRQNAQVASEYLNKSASHAHTSISQLLREAETLRLVSQLLQSIDKISSISSES
;
A
#
# COMPACT_ATOMS: atom_id res chain seq x y z
N MET A 1 -26.37 39.14 35.13
CA MET A 1 -25.78 38.25 34.12
C MET A 1 -25.33 36.98 34.81
N SER A 2 -25.99 35.85 34.56
CA SER A 2 -25.69 34.56 35.18
C SER A 2 -25.71 33.51 34.08
N ASN A 3 -24.56 32.92 33.78
CA ASN A 3 -24.43 31.82 32.83
C ASN A 3 -24.00 30.57 33.61
N GLN A 4 -24.97 29.72 33.97
CA GLN A 4 -24.71 28.36 34.44
C GLN A 4 -24.59 27.42 33.24
N ARG A 5 -23.49 26.67 33.22
CA ARG A 5 -23.09 25.68 32.23
C ARG A 5 -24.02 24.46 32.29
N THR A 6 -24.61 24.08 31.17
CA THR A 6 -25.31 22.79 31.03
C THR A 6 -24.30 21.72 30.58
N ALA A 7 -24.01 20.77 31.46
CA ALA A 7 -23.32 19.53 31.09
C ALA A 7 -24.29 18.65 30.29
N LYS A 8 -23.91 18.27 29.07
CA LYS A 8 -24.66 17.31 28.25
C LYS A 8 -24.02 15.94 28.42
N THR A 9 -24.70 15.05 29.14
CA THR A 9 -24.38 13.63 29.17
C THR A 9 -24.79 13.03 27.83
N LEU A 10 -23.83 12.48 27.07
CA LEU A 10 -24.11 11.73 25.85
C LEU A 10 -24.66 10.35 26.24
N ILE A 11 -25.96 10.18 26.09
CA ILE A 11 -26.61 8.86 26.10
C ILE A 11 -26.46 8.32 24.69
N ILE A 12 -25.57 7.34 24.50
CA ILE A 12 -25.45 6.60 23.24
C ILE A 12 -26.55 5.55 23.26
N THR A 13 -27.60 5.78 22.46
CA THR A 13 -28.53 4.74 22.06
C THR A 13 -27.79 3.80 21.11
N ASP A 14 -27.52 2.59 21.59
CA ASP A 14 -26.95 1.48 20.83
C ASP A 14 -28.11 0.82 20.07
N ASP A 15 -28.33 1.26 18.83
CA ASP A 15 -29.37 0.70 17.97
C ASP A 15 -28.96 0.86 16.50
N GLU A 16 -27.99 0.04 16.07
CA GLU A 16 -27.91 -0.40 14.67
C GLU A 16 -27.51 -1.88 14.65
N GLU A 17 -28.48 -2.72 14.30
CA GLU A 17 -28.28 -4.12 13.92
C GLU A 17 -27.32 -4.17 12.71
N MET A 18 -26.03 -4.44 13.00
CA MET A 18 -25.01 -4.58 11.98
C MET A 18 -25.13 -5.96 11.30
N GLN A 19 -25.31 -5.95 9.97
CA GLN A 19 -25.39 -7.15 9.13
C GLN A 19 -24.18 -8.08 9.35
N PRO A 20 -24.37 -9.42 9.35
CA PRO A 20 -23.29 -10.37 9.54
C PRO A 20 -22.58 -10.59 8.20
N GLY A 21 -21.52 -9.83 7.90
CA GLY A 21 -20.77 -10.07 6.67
C GLY A 21 -19.53 -9.22 6.44
N GLU A 22 -19.46 -8.02 6.99
CA GLU A 22 -18.30 -7.12 6.81
C GLU A 22 -17.68 -6.80 8.17
N LEU A 23 -17.03 -7.80 8.77
CA LEU A 23 -16.05 -7.51 9.81
C LEU A 23 -14.79 -6.98 9.13
N ASN A 24 -14.46 -5.73 9.45
CA ASN A 24 -13.24 -5.09 8.99
C ASN A 24 -12.02 -5.95 9.39
N PRO A 25 -11.17 -6.39 8.42
CA PRO A 25 -10.00 -7.25 8.62
C PRO A 25 -8.92 -6.67 9.58
N PHE A 26 -9.06 -5.40 9.96
CA PHE A 26 -8.17 -4.68 10.90
C PHE A 26 -8.90 -4.23 12.18
N SER A 27 -10.09 -4.80 12.48
CA SER A 27 -10.83 -4.42 13.67
C SER A 27 -10.16 -4.96 14.95
N PHE A 28 -10.27 -4.21 16.05
CA PHE A 28 -9.76 -4.67 17.35
C PHE A 28 -10.42 -5.98 17.83
N ARG A 29 -11.66 -6.25 17.39
CA ARG A 29 -12.34 -7.52 17.68
C ARG A 29 -11.68 -8.72 16.97
N GLU A 30 -11.15 -8.53 15.77
CA GLU A 30 -10.37 -9.57 15.09
C GLU A 30 -8.96 -9.70 15.66
N PHE A 31 -8.32 -8.59 16.02
CA PHE A 31 -7.03 -8.63 16.73
C PHE A 31 -7.11 -9.48 17.99
N LEU A 32 -8.19 -9.37 18.76
CA LEU A 32 -8.44 -10.22 19.92
C LEU A 32 -8.74 -11.67 19.54
N ARG A 33 -9.36 -11.92 18.38
CA ARG A 33 -9.63 -13.29 17.90
C ARG A 33 -8.32 -14.02 17.58
N TRP A 34 -7.44 -13.40 16.80
CA TRP A 34 -6.13 -13.99 16.48
C TRP A 34 -5.27 -14.24 17.71
N LYS A 35 -5.28 -13.32 18.69
CA LYS A 35 -4.52 -13.51 19.93
C LYS A 35 -5.00 -14.70 20.77
N ASN A 36 -6.28 -15.09 20.65
CA ASN A 36 -6.82 -16.23 21.37
C ASN A 36 -6.61 -17.54 20.60
N GLU A 37 -6.53 -17.50 19.28
CA GLU A 37 -6.34 -18.66 18.40
C GLU A 37 -4.90 -19.24 18.51
N ASP A 38 -3.92 -18.39 18.83
CA ASP A 38 -2.54 -18.81 19.13
C ASP A 38 -2.43 -19.63 20.44
N LEU A 39 -3.44 -19.58 21.33
CA LEU A 39 -3.43 -20.34 22.59
C LEU A 39 -4.04 -21.75 22.45
N ASP A 40 -4.82 -22.01 21.40
CA ASP A 40 -5.52 -23.29 21.21
C ASP A 40 -4.69 -24.31 20.40
N GLN A 41 -3.67 -23.87 19.65
CA GLN A 41 -2.80 -24.78 18.87
C GLN A 41 -1.82 -25.59 19.72
N ASP A 42 -1.54 -25.18 20.96
CA ASP A 42 -0.65 -25.90 21.86
C ASP A 42 -1.31 -27.13 22.54
N GLN A 43 -2.62 -27.36 22.36
CA GLN A 43 -3.33 -28.54 22.91
C GLN A 43 -3.58 -29.68 21.90
N GLU A 44 -3.57 -29.44 20.59
CA GLU A 44 -3.92 -30.46 19.59
C GLU A 44 -2.72 -31.33 19.12
N HIS A 45 -1.49 -30.99 19.50
CA HIS A 45 -0.29 -31.73 19.07
C HIS A 45 -0.02 -33.06 19.81
N GLN A 46 -0.90 -33.50 20.73
CA GLN A 46 -0.68 -34.73 21.50
C GLN A 46 -1.59 -35.91 21.15
N GLU A 47 -2.62 -35.77 20.30
CA GLU A 47 -3.58 -36.85 20.03
C GLU A 47 -3.44 -37.57 18.68
N HIS A 48 -2.64 -37.08 17.73
CA HIS A 48 -2.56 -37.67 16.38
C HIS A 48 -1.43 -38.70 16.15
N GLN A 49 -0.78 -39.21 17.21
CA GLN A 49 0.36 -40.13 17.07
C GLN A 49 0.03 -41.63 17.18
N ALA A 50 -1.24 -42.01 17.06
CA ALA A 50 -1.65 -43.41 16.94
C ALA A 50 -2.71 -43.53 15.83
N LEU A 51 -2.49 -44.46 14.90
CA LEU A 51 -3.35 -44.86 13.76
C LEU A 51 -2.91 -44.32 12.39
N SER A 52 -1.91 -44.96 11.77
CA SER A 52 -2.03 -45.53 10.41
C SER A 52 -0.70 -46.15 9.99
N GLU A 53 -0.53 -47.41 10.35
CA GLU A 53 0.46 -48.33 9.77
C GLU A 53 -0.28 -49.08 8.64
N GLY A 54 0.18 -48.99 7.38
CA GLY A 54 -0.36 -49.87 6.34
C GLY A 54 -0.21 -49.44 4.88
N MET A 55 0.81 -50.00 4.23
CA MET A 55 0.83 -50.45 2.83
C MET A 55 1.20 -49.44 1.73
N PHE A 56 2.47 -49.55 1.31
CA PHE A 56 2.96 -49.23 -0.02
C PHE A 56 2.23 -50.06 -1.09
N ASP A 57 1.83 -49.44 -2.20
CA ASP A 57 1.81 -50.14 -3.49
C ASP A 57 2.24 -49.20 -4.63
N VAL A 58 3.13 -49.72 -5.47
CA VAL A 58 3.81 -49.08 -6.59
C VAL A 58 3.11 -49.54 -7.85
N GLY A 59 2.50 -48.61 -8.59
CA GLY A 59 1.83 -48.90 -9.86
C GLY A 59 2.19 -47.87 -10.94
N THR A 60 3.10 -48.25 -11.83
CA THR A 60 3.51 -47.51 -13.03
C THR A 60 2.49 -47.71 -14.16
N SER A 61 2.05 -46.65 -14.84
CA SER A 61 1.72 -46.58 -16.30
C SER A 61 1.04 -45.22 -16.63
N THR A 62 1.72 -44.28 -17.31
CA THR A 62 1.69 -43.98 -18.78
C THR A 62 0.83 -42.75 -19.15
N ILE A 63 1.53 -41.65 -19.51
CA ILE A 63 1.34 -40.69 -20.63
C ILE A 63 -0.08 -40.17 -20.96
N ASP A 64 -0.29 -38.84 -20.85
CA ASP A 64 -0.51 -37.92 -21.99
C ASP A 64 -0.41 -36.45 -21.48
N SER A 65 0.66 -35.71 -21.82
CA SER A 65 0.80 -34.72 -22.90
C SER A 65 -0.25 -33.59 -22.93
N ASP A 66 0.30 -32.37 -23.01
CA ASP A 66 -0.34 -31.11 -23.42
C ASP A 66 -1.09 -30.27 -22.35
N VAL A 67 -0.33 -29.54 -21.52
CA VAL A 67 -0.45 -28.07 -21.43
C VAL A 67 0.92 -27.51 -21.04
N ARG A 68 1.80 -27.34 -22.03
CA ARG A 68 3.08 -26.64 -21.83
C ARG A 68 2.81 -25.14 -21.73
N SER A 69 3.25 -24.58 -20.62
CA SER A 69 3.33 -23.16 -20.31
C SER A 69 3.98 -22.35 -21.46
N HIS A 70 3.20 -21.47 -22.06
CA HIS A 70 3.71 -20.38 -22.88
C HIS A 70 4.06 -19.20 -21.99
N PHE A 71 5.24 -19.25 -21.36
CA PHE A 71 5.93 -18.06 -20.88
C PHE A 71 7.28 -17.99 -21.60
N PHE A 72 7.61 -16.77 -22.04
CA PHE A 72 8.80 -16.34 -22.80
C PHE A 72 8.75 -16.52 -24.32
N ARG A 73 8.47 -15.39 -25.00
CA ARG A 73 9.06 -15.09 -26.30
C ARG A 73 9.34 -13.59 -26.42
N GLU A 74 10.60 -13.22 -26.19
CA GLU A 74 11.20 -11.99 -26.72
C GLU A 74 11.23 -12.04 -28.26
N PRO A 75 11.08 -10.89 -28.94
CA PRO A 75 11.55 -10.74 -30.31
C PRO A 75 12.77 -9.82 -30.39
N SER A 76 13.80 -10.36 -31.04
CA SER A 76 15.06 -9.77 -31.46
C SER A 76 14.93 -8.67 -32.55
N LEU A 77 15.94 -7.78 -32.56
CA LEU A 77 16.43 -6.89 -33.64
C LEU A 77 16.35 -7.54 -35.05
N ALA A 78 16.18 -6.91 -36.23
CA ALA A 78 16.37 -5.57 -36.83
C ALA A 78 15.55 -5.57 -38.18
N PRO A 79 15.66 -4.65 -39.19
CA PRO A 79 16.55 -3.50 -39.40
C PRO A 79 15.88 -2.15 -39.82
N ARG A 80 16.74 -1.12 -39.85
CA ARG A 80 16.56 0.31 -40.09
C ARG A 80 16.65 0.67 -41.58
N GLU A 81 15.64 1.36 -42.12
CA GLU A 81 15.64 2.25 -43.31
C GLU A 81 14.52 3.29 -43.03
N GLU A 82 14.83 4.54 -42.64
CA GLU A 82 15.03 5.77 -43.44
C GLU A 82 13.76 6.37 -44.10
N GLU A 83 13.72 7.71 -44.07
CA GLU A 83 12.76 8.68 -44.66
C GLU A 83 11.52 9.03 -43.80
N GLU A 84 11.55 10.20 -43.13
CA GLU A 84 10.85 11.46 -43.51
C GLU A 84 9.34 11.39 -43.17
N GLU A 85 8.67 12.31 -42.48
CA GLU A 85 8.77 13.76 -42.37
C GLU A 85 7.85 14.21 -41.22
N GLY A 86 8.30 15.24 -40.48
CA GLY A 86 7.49 16.33 -39.94
C GLY A 86 6.22 16.06 -39.13
N TRP A 87 6.31 16.17 -37.79
CA TRP A 87 5.50 17.08 -36.95
C TRP A 87 6.34 17.33 -35.69
N GLY A 88 6.79 18.54 -35.35
CA GLY A 88 5.98 19.75 -35.31
C GLY A 88 5.68 20.12 -33.85
N ARG A 89 6.71 20.60 -33.16
CA ARG A 89 6.66 21.62 -32.09
C ARG A 89 5.97 21.29 -30.74
N SER A 90 6.83 21.29 -29.72
CA SER A 90 6.79 22.23 -28.59
C SER A 90 5.76 22.01 -27.48
N PHE A 91 6.22 21.38 -26.39
CA PHE A 91 5.86 21.83 -25.04
C PHE A 91 7.14 22.03 -24.23
N GLN A 92 7.46 23.31 -23.99
CA GLN A 92 8.37 23.71 -22.92
C GLN A 92 7.62 23.51 -21.60
N SER A 93 8.17 22.69 -20.71
CA SER A 93 7.85 22.75 -19.28
C SER A 93 9.18 22.74 -18.54
N GLY A 94 9.57 23.94 -18.08
CA GLY A 94 10.69 24.11 -17.18
C GLY A 94 10.27 23.66 -15.79
N VAL A 95 11.04 22.73 -15.23
CA VAL A 95 11.27 22.66 -13.79
C VAL A 95 12.78 22.53 -13.60
N ASP A 96 13.32 23.40 -12.76
CA ASP A 96 14.74 23.50 -12.49
C ASP A 96 15.26 22.20 -11.87
N SER A 97 16.21 21.56 -12.57
CA SER A 97 17.10 20.58 -11.99
C SER A 97 18.29 21.33 -11.39
N THR A 98 18.37 21.40 -10.07
CA THR A 98 19.62 21.66 -9.36
C THR A 98 20.06 20.39 -8.67
N SER A 99 21.04 19.76 -9.30
CA SER A 99 21.89 18.69 -8.79
C SER A 99 23.00 19.28 -7.91
N SER A 100 23.59 18.41 -7.09
CA SER A 100 24.88 18.51 -6.39
C SER A 100 24.81 19.16 -5.00
N LEU A 101 25.41 18.64 -3.93
CA LEU A 101 26.73 18.01 -3.84
C LEU A 101 26.77 17.08 -2.60
N TYR A 102 27.31 15.88 -2.76
CA TYR A 102 27.92 15.10 -1.67
C TYR A 102 29.29 15.71 -1.38
N THR A 103 29.60 15.96 -0.11
CA THR A 103 30.98 16.17 0.35
C THR A 103 31.15 15.49 1.70
N GLU A 104 32.00 14.47 1.68
CA GLU A 104 32.69 13.90 2.83
C GLU A 104 33.67 14.96 3.35
N GLU A 105 33.74 15.14 4.67
CA GLU A 105 34.93 15.67 5.33
C GLU A 105 35.11 14.85 6.61
N GLU A 106 36.20 14.09 6.61
CA GLU A 106 36.88 13.53 7.77
C GLU A 106 37.58 14.67 8.54
N ASP A 107 37.80 14.45 9.83
CA ASP A 107 38.86 14.97 10.72
C ASP A 107 38.26 15.07 12.13
N ASP A 108 38.54 14.07 12.97
CA ASP A 108 39.67 14.05 13.92
C ASP A 108 39.57 15.17 14.96
N ASP A 109 39.14 14.80 16.16
CA ASP A 109 39.87 15.19 17.36
C ASP A 109 39.58 14.18 18.49
N GLU A 110 40.70 13.58 18.89
CA GLU A 110 40.93 12.69 20.00
C GLU A 110 40.57 13.41 21.33
N GLU A 111 40.06 12.68 22.33
CA GLU A 111 40.72 12.60 23.63
C GLU A 111 40.04 11.56 24.53
N GLU A 112 40.92 10.85 25.22
CA GLU A 112 40.73 9.69 26.03
C GLU A 112 39.96 10.00 27.32
N THR A 113 39.15 9.06 27.81
CA THR A 113 39.29 8.58 29.20
C THR A 113 38.68 7.20 29.35
N ARG A 114 39.58 6.24 29.24
CA ARG A 114 39.48 4.86 29.68
C ARG A 114 39.26 4.80 31.20
N PHE A 115 38.21 4.12 31.66
CA PHE A 115 38.32 3.13 32.74
C PHE A 115 37.13 2.17 32.72
N SER A 116 37.43 0.93 32.35
CA SER A 116 36.56 -0.24 32.47
C SER A 116 36.36 -0.63 33.93
N SER A 117 35.22 -1.23 34.27
CA SER A 117 35.17 -2.61 34.81
C SER A 117 33.73 -3.12 34.89
N LYS A 118 33.56 -4.36 34.42
CA LYS A 118 32.36 -5.19 34.46
C LYS A 118 32.07 -5.68 35.89
N PRO A 119 30.84 -6.20 36.15
CA PRO A 119 30.51 -6.86 37.40
C PRO A 119 31.00 -8.32 37.39
N ASP A 120 31.48 -8.81 38.53
CA ASP A 120 31.62 -10.25 38.81
C ASP A 120 30.65 -10.63 39.94
N ASP A 121 29.71 -11.49 39.57
CA ASP A 121 29.00 -12.40 40.47
C ASP A 121 29.98 -13.42 41.03
N GLN A 122 29.97 -13.68 42.34
CA GLN A 122 29.73 -15.02 42.92
C GLN A 122 29.86 -14.98 44.46
N GLN A 123 28.80 -15.45 45.12
CA GLN A 123 28.78 -16.22 46.38
C GLN A 123 29.47 -15.66 47.64
N ARG A 124 28.68 -15.50 48.71
CA ARG A 124 28.52 -16.52 49.79
C ARG A 124 28.17 -15.86 51.13
N GLY A 125 27.26 -16.51 51.86
CA GLY A 125 27.17 -16.45 53.32
C GLY A 125 26.16 -15.42 53.83
N GLU A 126 24.96 -15.81 54.23
CA GLU A 126 24.62 -16.46 55.52
C GLU A 126 24.25 -15.45 56.62
N GLY A 127 23.10 -15.69 57.25
CA GLY A 127 22.69 -15.14 58.55
C GLY A 127 21.91 -13.82 58.46
N GLY A 128 20.64 -13.70 58.81
CA GLY A 128 19.85 -14.49 59.76
C GLY A 128 19.69 -13.75 61.09
N GLY A 129 18.45 -13.44 61.43
CA GLY A 129 17.98 -13.07 62.79
C GLY A 129 18.35 -11.66 63.26
N GLY A 130 17.47 -10.89 63.88
CA GLY A 130 16.29 -11.26 64.64
C GLY A 130 16.42 -10.72 66.07
N GLY A 131 15.35 -10.09 66.58
CA GLY A 131 15.15 -9.79 68.01
C GLY A 131 16.03 -8.65 68.54
N GLY A 132 15.62 -7.85 69.51
CA GLY A 132 14.56 -8.00 70.51
C GLY A 132 15.07 -7.41 71.83
N GLY A 133 14.16 -6.95 72.69
CA GLY A 133 14.42 -6.62 74.11
C GLY A 133 15.00 -5.23 74.33
N GLU A 134 14.27 -4.24 74.84
CA GLU A 134 13.67 -4.12 76.19
C GLU A 134 14.68 -4.15 77.35
N ASN A 135 14.66 -3.05 78.11
CA ASN A 135 14.84 -2.87 79.55
C ASN A 135 16.08 -3.46 80.26
N TYR A 136 16.81 -2.59 80.96
CA TYR A 136 17.13 -2.84 82.38
C TYR A 136 17.49 -1.54 83.12
N GLU A 137 16.66 -1.18 84.11
CA GLU A 137 17.01 -0.35 85.26
C GLU A 137 18.05 -1.10 86.11
N GLY A 138 19.14 -0.42 86.47
CA GLY A 138 20.17 -0.95 87.35
C GLY A 138 20.65 0.14 88.30
N ASP A 139 19.84 0.38 89.32
CA ASP A 139 20.28 0.70 90.69
C ASP A 139 21.48 -0.20 91.06
N ASP A 140 22.61 0.41 91.42
CA ASP A 140 23.44 -0.14 92.50
C ASP A 140 24.27 0.93 93.20
N GLU A 141 23.97 1.08 94.48
CA GLU A 141 24.70 1.76 95.53
C GLU A 141 26.23 1.54 95.43
N THR A 142 27.04 2.60 95.45
CA THR A 142 28.48 2.47 95.79
C THR A 142 28.86 3.39 96.95
N SER A 143 28.84 2.75 98.11
CA SER A 143 29.25 3.23 99.42
C SER A 143 30.68 3.78 99.47
N MET A 144 30.85 4.78 100.33
CA MET A 144 32.11 5.30 100.85
C MET A 144 32.93 4.19 101.53
N ALA A 145 34.15 3.94 101.04
CA ALA A 145 35.15 3.18 101.79
C ALA A 145 36.56 3.78 101.63
N GLU A 146 37.09 4.17 102.78
CA GLU A 146 38.43 4.60 103.23
C GLU A 146 39.64 4.71 102.28
N PRO A 147 40.49 5.76 102.46
CA PRO A 147 41.74 5.95 101.75
C PRO A 147 42.93 5.35 102.50
N GLY A 148 43.07 4.02 102.46
CA GLY A 148 44.30 3.33 102.89
C GLY A 148 44.93 2.61 101.69
N THR A 149 46.18 2.94 101.32
CA THR A 149 46.98 2.47 100.14
C THR A 149 47.01 3.38 98.90
N SER A 150 47.37 4.66 99.08
CA SER A 150 47.19 5.75 98.11
C SER A 150 48.34 6.01 97.12
N LEU A 151 49.39 5.19 97.04
CA LEU A 151 50.46 5.39 96.04
C LEU A 151 50.42 4.41 94.86
N ARG A 152 49.88 3.19 95.00
CA ARG A 152 49.75 2.24 93.88
C ARG A 152 48.42 2.36 93.12
N ARG A 153 47.31 2.70 93.81
CA ARG A 153 45.99 2.91 93.17
C ARG A 153 45.84 4.26 92.46
N ARG A 154 46.60 5.28 92.86
CA ARG A 154 46.54 6.63 92.28
C ARG A 154 47.16 6.69 90.88
N SER A 155 48.17 5.87 90.61
CA SER A 155 48.77 5.72 89.28
C SER A 155 47.81 5.02 88.29
N GLY A 156 47.15 3.94 88.71
CA GLY A 156 46.11 3.27 87.90
C GLY A 156 44.88 4.15 87.64
N ARG A 157 44.40 4.90 88.65
CA ARG A 157 43.29 5.86 88.47
C ARG A 157 43.65 7.01 87.52
N ASN A 158 44.85 7.57 87.64
CA ASN A 158 45.28 8.64 86.74
C ASN A 158 45.49 8.14 85.30
N SER A 159 46.01 6.92 85.12
CA SER A 159 46.13 6.26 83.81
C SER A 159 44.75 6.01 83.16
N HIS A 160 43.79 5.54 83.95
CA HIS A 160 42.43 5.30 83.48
C HIS A 160 41.69 6.60 83.12
N ILE A 161 41.81 7.64 83.96
CA ILE A 161 41.25 8.96 83.65
C ILE A 161 41.88 9.55 82.38
N GLN A 162 43.17 9.34 82.15
CA GLN A 162 43.87 9.79 80.95
C GLN A 162 43.38 9.04 79.70
N GLN A 163 43.22 7.71 79.78
CA GLN A 163 42.66 6.89 78.71
C GLN A 163 41.23 7.33 78.35
N VAL A 164 40.36 7.53 79.33
CA VAL A 164 38.98 8.01 79.10
C VAL A 164 38.97 9.40 78.45
N LYS A 165 39.92 10.29 78.81
CA LYS A 165 40.04 11.59 78.14
C LYS A 165 40.46 11.47 76.69
N GLU A 166 41.41 10.58 76.39
CA GLU A 166 41.86 10.31 75.02
C GLU A 166 40.74 9.69 74.19
N GLU A 167 40.04 8.70 74.73
CA GLU A 167 38.85 8.08 74.12
C GLU A 167 37.74 9.13 73.90
N ASN A 168 37.47 10.00 74.87
CA ASN A 168 36.48 11.07 74.72
C ASN A 168 36.89 12.08 73.64
N MET A 169 38.18 12.38 73.52
CA MET A 169 38.73 13.22 72.45
C MET A 169 38.61 12.53 71.08
N LEU A 170 38.82 11.22 71.00
CA LEU A 170 38.61 10.43 69.78
C LEU A 170 37.12 10.40 69.40
N LEU A 171 36.23 10.06 70.33
CA LEU A 171 34.78 10.08 70.11
C LEU A 171 34.29 11.44 69.62
N LYS A 172 34.75 12.54 70.22
CA LYS A 172 34.42 13.90 69.77
C LYS A 172 34.94 14.22 68.37
N ARG A 173 36.07 13.65 67.95
CA ARG A 173 36.56 13.79 66.57
C ARG A 173 35.70 12.97 65.62
N THR A 174 35.40 11.72 65.96
CA THR A 174 34.55 10.84 65.16
C THR A 174 33.15 11.41 64.98
N ILE A 175 32.53 11.96 66.02
CA ILE A 175 31.22 12.64 65.93
C ILE A 175 31.28 13.81 64.96
N ARG A 176 32.33 14.66 65.03
CA ARG A 176 32.49 15.79 64.12
C ARG A 176 32.73 15.35 62.67
N GLU A 177 33.45 14.26 62.45
CA GLU A 177 33.65 13.69 61.12
C GLU A 177 32.34 13.12 60.56
N LEU A 178 31.62 12.35 61.38
CA LEU A 178 30.29 11.83 61.03
C LEU A 178 29.32 12.96 60.68
N GLN A 179 29.29 14.04 61.46
CA GLN A 179 28.48 15.22 61.16
C GLN A 179 28.86 15.84 59.82
N ARG A 180 30.16 16.08 59.57
CA ARG A 180 30.59 16.63 58.26
C ARG A 180 30.25 15.72 57.09
N SER A 181 30.42 14.41 57.25
CA SER A 181 30.05 13.42 56.22
C SER A 181 28.53 13.35 56.01
N SER A 182 27.74 13.49 57.08
CA SER A 182 26.27 13.54 57.04
C SER A 182 25.81 14.78 56.28
N ASP A 183 26.34 15.96 56.59
CA ASP A 183 26.00 17.22 55.91
C ASP A 183 26.37 17.17 54.41
N ALA A 184 27.52 16.56 54.07
CA ALA A 184 27.94 16.39 52.69
C ALA A 184 27.02 15.41 51.92
N ASN A 185 26.62 14.32 52.57
CA ASN A 185 25.67 13.37 52.01
C ASN A 185 24.28 14.01 51.84
N GLU A 186 23.82 14.81 52.80
CA GLU A 186 22.54 15.52 52.71
C GLU A 186 22.51 16.48 51.52
N ARG A 187 23.57 17.28 51.30
CA ARG A 187 23.69 18.14 50.11
C ARG A 187 23.65 17.33 48.82
N ARG A 188 24.39 16.21 48.77
CA ARG A 188 24.41 15.34 47.59
C ARG A 188 23.04 14.73 47.30
N VAL A 189 22.29 14.36 48.34
CA VAL A 189 20.91 13.88 48.18
C VAL A 189 20.04 14.99 47.58
N VAL A 190 20.14 16.23 48.08
CA VAL A 190 19.39 17.36 47.52
C VAL A 190 19.75 17.58 46.04
N GLU A 191 21.02 17.68 45.70
CA GLU A 191 21.48 17.87 44.31
C GLU A 191 20.96 16.77 43.37
N LEU A 192 21.08 15.50 43.77
CA LEU A 192 20.57 14.37 42.97
C LEU A 192 19.05 14.40 42.85
N THR A 193 18.32 14.79 43.90
CA THR A 193 16.86 14.91 43.84
C THR A 193 16.42 16.02 42.89
N GLU A 194 17.13 17.16 42.87
CA GLU A 194 16.86 18.25 41.92
C GLU A 194 17.17 17.82 40.48
N GLU A 195 18.27 17.09 40.26
CA GLU A 195 18.64 16.56 38.96
C GLU A 195 17.60 15.55 38.45
N LEU A 196 17.15 14.61 39.29
CA LEU A 196 16.10 13.66 38.94
C LEU A 196 14.78 14.36 38.61
N LEU A 197 14.42 15.40 39.36
CA LEU A 197 13.21 16.18 39.10
C LEU A 197 13.33 16.95 37.78
N HIS A 198 14.52 17.50 37.47
CA HIS A 198 14.80 18.13 36.19
C HIS A 198 14.68 17.15 35.02
N ARG A 199 15.29 15.96 35.14
CA ARG A 199 15.20 14.90 34.14
C ARG A 199 13.76 14.46 33.91
N ARG A 200 12.99 14.22 34.98
CA ARG A 200 11.55 13.89 34.88
C ARG A 200 10.77 14.95 34.10
N ARG A 201 10.96 16.24 34.39
CA ARG A 201 10.28 17.32 33.66
C ARG A 201 10.64 17.37 32.17
N LYS A 202 11.90 17.04 31.84
CA LYS A 202 12.36 16.99 30.46
C LYS A 202 11.74 15.82 29.71
N GLU A 203 11.76 14.63 30.30
CA GLU A 203 11.14 13.42 29.75
C GLU A 203 9.63 13.60 29.53
N GLU A 204 8.92 14.22 30.49
CA GLU A 204 7.49 14.52 30.36
C GLU A 204 7.21 15.45 29.17
N LYS A 205 8.07 16.47 28.97
CA LYS A 205 7.94 17.38 27.83
C LYS A 205 8.22 16.66 26.50
N GLU A 206 9.28 15.85 26.44
CA GLU A 206 9.62 15.09 25.23
C GLU A 206 8.51 14.08 24.88
N ALA A 207 7.93 13.41 25.89
CA ALA A 207 6.79 12.53 25.70
C ALA A 207 5.57 13.28 25.14
N GLN A 208 5.30 14.49 25.63
CA GLN A 208 4.21 15.32 25.12
C GLN A 208 4.45 15.78 23.68
N ASP A 209 5.68 16.16 23.33
CA ASP A 209 6.05 16.56 21.98
C ASP A 209 5.92 15.39 20.98
N LEU A 210 6.32 14.18 21.41
CA LEU A 210 6.13 12.95 20.65
C LEU A 210 4.64 12.62 20.46
N GLU A 211 3.81 12.77 21.50
CA GLU A 211 2.37 12.57 21.38
C GLU A 211 1.75 13.52 20.36
N ASN A 212 2.13 14.79 20.37
CA ASN A 212 1.67 15.78 19.40
C ASN A 212 2.07 15.41 17.96
N MET A 213 3.29 14.90 17.78
CA MET A 213 3.77 14.42 16.48
C MET A 213 2.97 13.21 16.00
N VAL A 214 2.72 12.24 16.90
CA VAL A 214 1.91 11.05 16.59
C VAL A 214 0.50 11.45 16.19
N GLN A 215 -0.17 12.31 16.95
CA GLN A 215 -1.51 12.81 16.62
C GLN A 215 -1.54 13.49 15.23
N SER A 216 -0.51 14.26 14.89
CA SER A 216 -0.40 14.90 13.57
C SER A 216 -0.25 13.87 12.43
N VAL A 217 0.58 12.85 12.63
CA VAL A 217 0.77 11.75 11.68
C VAL A 217 -0.52 10.95 11.51
N GLU A 218 -1.22 10.63 12.59
CA GLU A 218 -2.51 9.93 12.56
C GLU A 218 -3.56 10.72 11.76
N GLN A 219 -3.64 12.04 11.97
CA GLN A 219 -4.53 12.90 11.19
C GLN A 219 -4.16 12.92 9.71
N ASN A 220 -2.87 12.97 9.39
CA ASN A 220 -2.39 12.94 8.01
C ASN A 220 -2.74 11.61 7.33
N LEU A 221 -2.50 10.49 8.02
CA LEU A 221 -2.84 9.16 7.53
C LEU A 221 -4.34 9.04 7.28
N HIS A 222 -5.18 9.53 8.19
CA HIS A 222 -6.63 9.53 8.01
C HIS A 222 -7.06 10.35 6.78
N LEU A 223 -6.44 11.51 6.54
CA LEU A 223 -6.68 12.31 5.34
C LEU A 223 -6.19 11.59 4.07
N MET A 224 -5.05 10.89 4.14
CA MET A 224 -4.51 10.10 3.04
C MET A 224 -5.47 8.97 2.67
N THR A 225 -5.95 8.20 3.65
CA THR A 225 -6.94 7.14 3.43
C THR A 225 -8.23 7.69 2.83
N LYS A 226 -8.73 8.83 3.32
CA LYS A 226 -9.91 9.51 2.73
C LYS A 226 -9.67 9.92 1.27
N ARG A 227 -8.49 10.44 0.94
CA ARG A 227 -8.13 10.82 -0.44
C ARG A 227 -8.00 9.59 -1.34
N ALA A 228 -7.38 8.52 -0.84
CA ALA A 228 -7.24 7.25 -1.54
C ALA A 228 -8.62 6.65 -1.87
N MET A 229 -9.51 6.52 -0.89
CA MET A 229 -10.87 6.00 -1.10
C MET A 229 -11.66 6.82 -2.14
N LYS A 230 -11.53 8.16 -2.12
CA LYS A 230 -12.16 9.01 -3.14
C LYS A 230 -11.60 8.75 -4.53
N ALA A 231 -10.27 8.62 -4.64
CA ALA A 231 -9.63 8.29 -5.91
C ALA A 231 -10.07 6.91 -6.42
N GLU A 232 -10.12 5.89 -5.56
CA GLU A 232 -10.60 4.54 -5.88
C GLU A 232 -12.05 4.53 -6.38
N ASN A 233 -12.94 5.29 -5.73
CA ASN A 233 -14.33 5.44 -6.17
C ASN A 233 -14.41 6.09 -7.56
N CYS A 234 -13.64 7.17 -7.80
CA CYS A 234 -13.56 7.81 -9.11
C CYS A 234 -13.05 6.85 -10.19
N VAL A 235 -11.98 6.09 -9.90
CA VAL A 235 -11.44 5.09 -10.82
C VAL A 235 -12.47 4.00 -11.12
N SER A 236 -13.24 3.57 -10.12
CA SER A 236 -14.29 2.56 -10.30
C SER A 236 -15.41 3.05 -11.21
N LYS A 237 -15.82 4.32 -11.07
CA LYS A 237 -16.80 4.96 -11.97
C LYS A 237 -16.28 5.09 -13.39
N LEU A 238 -15.06 5.59 -13.55
CA LEU A 238 -14.43 5.73 -14.88
C LEU A 238 -14.26 4.37 -15.56
N LYS A 239 -13.93 3.30 -14.83
CA LYS A 239 -13.88 1.94 -15.37
C LYS A 239 -15.25 1.47 -15.87
N ALA A 240 -16.31 1.73 -15.12
CA ALA A 240 -17.67 1.38 -15.53
C ALA A 240 -18.09 2.16 -16.80
N GLU A 241 -17.82 3.46 -16.86
CA GLU A 241 -18.07 4.30 -18.04
C GLU A 241 -17.27 3.82 -19.26
N LEU A 242 -16.00 3.48 -19.09
CA LEU A 242 -15.16 2.95 -20.16
C LEU A 242 -15.73 1.64 -20.71
N GLN A 243 -16.14 0.71 -19.84
CA GLN A 243 -16.78 -0.53 -20.26
C GLN A 243 -18.08 -0.28 -21.02
N GLN A 244 -18.91 0.65 -20.54
CA GLN A 244 -20.14 1.02 -21.23
C GLN A 244 -19.87 1.60 -22.62
N LEU A 245 -18.93 2.53 -22.74
CA LEU A 245 -18.55 3.14 -24.01
C LEU A 245 -17.93 2.11 -24.97
N GLN A 246 -17.16 1.16 -24.45
CA GLN A 246 -16.61 0.08 -25.26
C GLN A 246 -17.72 -0.77 -25.89
N VAL A 247 -18.74 -1.13 -25.11
CA VAL A 247 -19.92 -1.86 -25.63
C VAL A 247 -20.65 -1.05 -26.69
N GLU A 248 -20.85 0.26 -26.47
CA GLU A 248 -21.51 1.14 -27.44
C GLU A 248 -20.73 1.24 -28.77
N VAL A 249 -19.40 1.37 -28.69
CA VAL A 249 -18.53 1.37 -29.88
C VAL A 249 -18.65 0.07 -30.67
N ASP A 250 -18.68 -1.07 -29.97
CA ASP A 250 -18.78 -2.37 -30.62
C ASP A 250 -20.16 -2.57 -31.27
N LEU A 251 -21.23 -2.10 -30.62
CA LEU A 251 -22.58 -2.08 -31.20
C LEU A 251 -22.62 -1.22 -32.47
N LEU A 252 -22.16 0.03 -32.40
CA LEU A 252 -22.14 0.94 -33.55
C LEU A 252 -21.29 0.42 -34.71
N ARG A 253 -20.16 -0.23 -34.42
CA ARG A 253 -19.33 -0.90 -35.44
C ARG A 253 -20.12 -2.01 -36.14
N SER A 254 -20.75 -2.89 -35.36
CA SER A 254 -21.53 -4.00 -35.94
C SER A 254 -22.73 -3.52 -36.76
N GLU A 255 -23.39 -2.45 -36.33
CA GLU A 255 -24.48 -1.82 -37.08
C GLU A 255 -23.97 -1.18 -38.37
N ASN A 256 -22.84 -0.48 -38.33
CA ASN A 256 -22.22 0.13 -39.51
C ASN A 256 -21.84 -0.93 -40.55
N ASP A 257 -21.28 -2.05 -40.13
CA ASP A 257 -20.93 -3.16 -41.01
C ASP A 257 -22.17 -3.81 -41.63
N SER A 258 -23.24 -3.98 -40.84
CA SER A 258 -24.54 -4.46 -41.32
C SER A 258 -25.16 -3.52 -42.37
N LEU A 259 -25.14 -2.21 -42.11
CA LEU A 259 -25.64 -1.19 -43.03
C LEU A 259 -24.84 -1.17 -44.34
N LYS A 260 -23.51 -1.25 -44.28
CA LYS A 260 -22.65 -1.35 -45.48
C LYS A 260 -22.95 -2.60 -46.30
N ALA A 261 -23.18 -3.74 -45.63
CA ALA A 261 -23.55 -4.98 -46.31
C ALA A 261 -24.92 -4.85 -47.01
N ALA A 262 -25.90 -4.27 -46.32
CA ALA A 262 -27.23 -4.01 -46.88
C ALA A 262 -27.18 -3.03 -48.08
N GLU A 263 -26.42 -1.94 -47.95
CA GLU A 263 -26.21 -0.97 -49.04
C GLU A 263 -25.55 -1.63 -50.25
N SER A 264 -24.50 -2.43 -50.04
CA SER A 264 -23.82 -3.17 -51.11
C SER A 264 -24.79 -4.10 -51.85
N GLN A 265 -25.68 -4.79 -51.13
CA GLN A 265 -26.70 -5.64 -51.73
C GLN A 265 -27.67 -4.84 -52.60
N VAL A 266 -28.13 -3.67 -52.15
CA VAL A 266 -28.98 -2.77 -52.94
C VAL A 266 -28.25 -2.29 -54.20
N ILE A 267 -26.99 -1.89 -54.09
CA ILE A 267 -26.19 -1.46 -55.25
C ILE A 267 -26.01 -2.60 -56.26
N MET A 268 -25.72 -3.83 -55.80
CA MET A 268 -25.61 -4.99 -56.68
C MET A 268 -26.92 -5.29 -57.42
N THR A 269 -28.06 -5.26 -56.72
CA THR A 269 -29.37 -5.49 -57.36
C THR A 269 -29.72 -4.38 -58.35
N MET A 270 -29.43 -3.11 -58.02
CA MET A 270 -29.64 -1.98 -58.94
C MET A 270 -28.78 -2.11 -60.20
N ARG A 271 -27.50 -2.49 -60.05
CA ARG A 271 -26.60 -2.75 -61.17
C ARG A 271 -27.10 -3.88 -62.06
N GLN A 272 -27.58 -4.98 -61.46
CA GLN A 272 -28.15 -6.09 -62.20
C GLN A 272 -29.41 -5.67 -62.97
N ASN A 273 -30.30 -4.91 -62.33
CA ASN A 273 -31.51 -4.39 -62.98
C ASN A 273 -31.19 -3.45 -64.15
N ALA A 274 -30.22 -2.55 -63.97
CA ALA A 274 -29.74 -1.66 -65.03
C ALA A 274 -29.14 -2.46 -66.21
N GLN A 275 -28.37 -3.50 -65.92
CA GLN A 275 -27.80 -4.39 -66.94
C GLN A 275 -28.90 -5.12 -67.73
N VAL A 276 -29.87 -5.71 -67.04
CA VAL A 276 -31.01 -6.40 -67.66
C VAL A 276 -31.82 -5.44 -68.54
N ALA A 277 -32.12 -4.24 -68.05
CA ALA A 277 -32.83 -3.22 -68.82
C ALA A 277 -32.05 -2.79 -70.08
N SER A 278 -30.73 -2.62 -69.95
CA SER A 278 -29.84 -2.32 -71.09
C SER A 278 -29.89 -3.41 -72.16
N GLU A 279 -29.83 -4.68 -71.75
CA GLU A 279 -29.93 -5.82 -72.68
C GLU A 279 -31.29 -5.88 -73.38
N TYR A 280 -32.39 -5.60 -72.67
CA TYR A 280 -33.73 -5.52 -73.27
C TYR A 280 -33.81 -4.41 -74.32
N LEU A 281 -33.29 -3.21 -74.01
CA LEU A 281 -33.26 -2.10 -74.95
C LEU A 281 -32.38 -2.41 -76.16
N ASN A 282 -31.22 -3.04 -75.96
CA ASN A 282 -30.33 -3.41 -77.05
C ASN A 282 -30.95 -4.48 -77.98
N LYS A 283 -31.64 -5.47 -77.42
CA LYS A 283 -32.42 -6.46 -78.18
C LYS A 283 -33.55 -5.81 -78.97
N SER A 284 -34.29 -4.90 -78.34
CA SER A 284 -35.39 -4.17 -78.99
C SER A 284 -34.89 -3.28 -80.12
N ALA A 285 -33.79 -2.53 -79.90
CA ALA A 285 -33.13 -1.72 -80.92
C ALA A 285 -32.63 -2.58 -82.10
N SER A 286 -32.01 -3.73 -81.83
CA SER A 286 -31.56 -4.68 -82.86
C SER A 286 -32.72 -5.25 -83.67
N HIS A 287 -33.84 -5.57 -83.02
CA HIS A 287 -35.05 -6.04 -83.69
C HIS A 287 -35.66 -4.95 -84.57
N ALA A 288 -35.78 -3.72 -84.06
CA ALA A 288 -36.25 -2.56 -84.83
C ALA A 288 -35.35 -2.30 -86.04
N HIS A 289 -34.02 -2.35 -85.88
CA HIS A 289 -33.07 -2.20 -86.98
C HIS A 289 -33.25 -3.27 -88.06
N THR A 290 -33.44 -4.54 -87.66
CA THR A 290 -33.71 -5.64 -88.59
C THR A 290 -35.02 -5.44 -89.36
N SER A 291 -36.08 -5.02 -88.66
CA SER A 291 -37.39 -4.72 -89.27
C SER A 291 -37.32 -3.56 -90.26
N ILE A 292 -36.64 -2.46 -89.91
CA ILE A 292 -36.42 -1.32 -90.82
C ILE A 292 -35.62 -1.75 -92.06
N SER A 293 -34.56 -2.52 -91.87
CA SER A 293 -33.72 -3.01 -92.99
C SER A 293 -34.53 -3.89 -93.94
N GLN A 294 -35.44 -4.72 -93.41
CA GLN A 294 -36.34 -5.54 -94.21
C GLN A 294 -37.34 -4.68 -95.01
N LEU A 295 -37.99 -3.70 -94.36
CA LEU A 295 -38.91 -2.77 -95.03
C LEU A 295 -38.23 -2.00 -96.16
N LEU A 296 -36.98 -1.56 -95.96
CA LEU A 296 -36.20 -0.90 -97.01
C LEU A 296 -35.95 -1.84 -98.21
N ARG A 297 -35.62 -3.11 -97.96
CA ARG A 297 -35.43 -4.11 -99.01
C ARG A 297 -36.72 -4.42 -99.78
N GLU A 298 -37.86 -4.49 -99.07
CA GLU A 298 -39.17 -4.66 -99.69
C GLU A 298 -39.55 -3.42 -100.53
N ALA A 299 -39.26 -2.22 -100.05
CA ALA A 299 -39.46 -0.97 -100.79
C ALA A 299 -38.60 -0.89 -102.06
N GLU A 300 -37.34 -1.35 -102.01
CA GLU A 300 -36.49 -1.48 -103.20
C GLU A 300 -37.07 -2.47 -104.23
N THR A 301 -37.67 -3.57 -103.75
CA THR A 301 -38.34 -4.54 -104.61
C THR A 301 -39.57 -3.91 -105.29
N LEU A 302 -40.39 -3.17 -104.55
CA LEU A 302 -41.53 -2.43 -105.11
C LEU A 302 -41.09 -1.37 -106.14
N ARG A 303 -39.96 -0.69 -105.90
CA ARG A 303 -39.37 0.25 -106.86
C ARG A 303 -38.95 -0.45 -108.14
N LEU A 304 -38.33 -1.62 -108.07
CA LEU A 304 -37.99 -2.43 -109.25
C LEU A 304 -39.24 -2.85 -110.04
N VAL A 305 -40.29 -3.29 -109.34
CA VAL A 305 -41.58 -3.63 -109.97
C VAL A 305 -42.18 -2.41 -110.67
N SER A 306 -42.15 -1.23 -110.03
CA SER A 306 -42.60 0.02 -110.65
C SER A 306 -41.82 0.37 -111.92
N GLN A 307 -40.48 0.23 -111.89
CA GLN A 307 -39.63 0.43 -113.07
C GLN A 307 -39.93 -0.58 -114.19
N LEU A 308 -40.17 -1.85 -113.85
CA LEU A 308 -40.61 -2.87 -114.79
C LEU A 308 -41.96 -2.50 -115.43
N LEU A 309 -42.95 -2.11 -114.63
CA LEU A 309 -44.25 -1.66 -115.12
C LEU A 309 -44.13 -0.43 -116.05
N GLN A 310 -43.29 0.56 -115.71
CA GLN A 310 -42.99 1.68 -116.61
C GLN A 310 -42.31 1.24 -117.91
N SER A 311 -41.41 0.26 -117.85
CA SER A 311 -40.75 -0.26 -119.06
C SER A 311 -41.74 -0.98 -119.99
N ILE A 312 -42.72 -1.70 -119.41
CA ILE A 312 -43.80 -2.35 -120.16
C ILE A 312 -44.70 -1.31 -120.82
N ASP A 313 -45.10 -0.26 -120.07
CA ASP A 313 -45.91 0.84 -120.59
C ASP A 313 -45.25 1.52 -121.81
N LYS A 314 -43.93 1.79 -121.73
CA LYS A 314 -43.14 2.34 -122.85
C LYS A 314 -43.08 1.42 -124.08
N ILE A 315 -43.03 0.10 -123.89
CA ILE A 315 -43.06 -0.86 -125.00
C ILE A 315 -44.46 -0.89 -125.63
N SER A 316 -45.51 -0.84 -124.79
CA SER A 316 -46.91 -0.85 -125.23
C SER A 316 -47.27 0.40 -126.05
N SER A 317 -46.71 1.57 -125.73
CA SER A 317 -46.96 2.81 -126.50
C SER A 317 -46.34 2.80 -127.90
N ILE A 318 -45.28 2.03 -128.13
CA ILE A 318 -44.62 1.91 -129.44
C ILE A 318 -45.48 1.06 -130.40
N SER A 319 -46.23 0.08 -129.91
CA SER A 319 -47.14 -0.74 -130.72
C SER A 319 -48.44 -0.04 -131.15
N SER A 320 -48.75 1.14 -130.58
CA SER A 320 -49.92 1.95 -130.94
C SER A 320 -49.63 3.08 -131.94
N GLU A 321 -48.38 3.29 -132.32
CA GLU A 321 -47.94 4.37 -133.23
C GLU A 321 -47.55 3.85 -134.64
N SER A 322 -47.99 2.65 -135.03
CA SER A 322 -47.88 2.08 -136.39
C SER A 322 -49.26 1.79 -136.98
#